data_AF-A3BYU9-F1
#
_entry.id   AF-A3BYU9-F1
#
_cell.length_a   1.000
_cell.length_b   1.000
_cell.length_c   1.000
_cell.angle_alpha   90.00
_cell.angle_beta   90.00
_cell.angle_gamma   90.00
#
_symmetry.space_group_name_H-M   'P 1'
#
loop_
_entity.id
_entity.type
_entity.pdbx_description
1 polymer ?
#
loop_
_entity_poly.entity_id
_entity_poly.type
_entity_poly.pdbx_seq_one_letter_code
_entity_poly.pdbx_strand_id
1 'polypeptide(L)'
;MEKVMEEAAALSLGVSASNCKEPVHGANGRVEQSNGTTDNEPARLRLHKICSATHWKEPSYDFEEQGPSHLKLFTCKVTIHVDTFTTTIVECISEPNRSKKAAQEHAAQGALWYLKIFGHAN
;
A
#
# COMPACT_ATOMS: atom_id res chain seq x y z
N MET A 1 -17.15 37.44 -17.89
CA MET A 1 -17.73 36.72 -19.05
C MET A 1 -16.61 35.80 -19.51
N GLU A 2 -16.66 34.48 -19.43
CA GLU A 2 -17.76 33.54 -19.39
C GLU A 2 -17.17 32.21 -18.89
N LYS A 3 -17.96 31.50 -18.08
CA LYS A 3 -17.72 30.13 -17.61
C LYS A 3 -18.03 29.15 -18.75
N VAL A 4 -17.42 27.97 -18.76
CA VAL A 4 -18.03 26.62 -18.94
C VAL A 4 -16.87 25.61 -18.95
N MET A 5 -16.76 24.58 -18.09
CA MET A 5 -17.67 23.53 -17.62
C MET A 5 -18.03 22.51 -18.70
N GLU A 6 -17.50 21.28 -18.56
CA GLU A 6 -18.09 19.98 -18.96
C GLU A 6 -17.14 18.87 -18.41
N GLU A 7 -17.41 18.21 -17.26
CA GLU A 7 -18.20 16.96 -17.08
C GLU A 7 -17.54 15.70 -17.71
N ALA A 8 -17.53 14.49 -17.17
CA ALA A 8 -17.58 13.90 -15.83
C ALA A 8 -17.31 12.39 -16.01
N ALA A 9 -16.64 11.76 -15.04
CA ALA A 9 -16.79 10.33 -14.79
C ALA A 9 -16.38 10.04 -13.34
N ALA A 10 -17.26 10.41 -12.42
CA ALA A 10 -17.20 9.95 -11.05
C ALA A 10 -17.59 8.46 -11.04
N LEU A 11 -16.61 7.56 -10.96
CA LEU A 11 -16.87 6.21 -10.46
C LEU A 11 -17.12 6.32 -8.96
N SER A 12 -18.40 6.39 -8.60
CA SER A 12 -18.87 6.24 -7.23
C SER A 12 -18.56 4.80 -6.79
N LEU A 13 -17.42 4.61 -6.14
CA LEU A 13 -17.23 3.48 -5.23
C LEU A 13 -17.59 3.99 -3.85
N GLY A 14 -18.87 3.78 -3.49
CA GLY A 14 -19.31 3.87 -2.10
C GLY A 14 -18.55 2.84 -1.28
N VAL A 15 -17.42 3.24 -0.69
CA VAL A 15 -16.86 2.52 0.46
C VAL A 15 -17.44 3.17 1.70
N SER A 16 -18.47 2.51 2.23
CA SER A 16 -19.07 2.84 3.51
C SER A 16 -17.96 3.02 4.55
N ALA A 17 -17.95 4.18 5.20
CA ALA A 17 -17.13 4.43 6.37
C ALA A 17 -17.43 3.35 7.42
N SER A 18 -16.52 2.38 7.57
CA SER A 18 -16.54 1.48 8.71
C SER A 18 -15.46 1.93 9.69
N ASN A 19 -15.90 2.75 10.62
CA ASN A 19 -15.16 3.16 11.80
C ASN A 19 -14.89 1.92 12.67
N CYS A 20 -13.66 1.41 12.70
CA CYS A 20 -13.25 0.37 13.63
C CYS A 20 -11.82 0.61 14.12
N LYS A 21 -11.75 1.43 15.18
CA LYS A 21 -10.98 1.23 16.42
C LYS A 21 -9.79 0.27 16.35
N GLU A 22 -8.64 0.79 16.74
CA GLU A 22 -7.41 0.04 17.00
C GLU A 22 -7.64 -1.19 17.90
N PRO A 23 -6.97 -2.31 17.61
CA PRO A 23 -6.45 -3.17 18.64
C PRO A 23 -4.91 -3.16 18.62
N VAL A 24 -4.36 -3.00 19.81
CA VAL A 24 -2.95 -3.23 20.13
C VAL A 24 -2.69 -4.75 20.20
N HIS A 25 -1.45 -5.14 20.52
CA HIS A 25 -0.92 -6.52 20.66
C HIS A 25 -0.52 -7.14 19.32
N GLY A 26 0.67 -7.69 19.11
CA GLY A 26 1.75 -8.12 19.99
C GLY A 26 2.57 -9.11 19.15
N ALA A 27 3.89 -9.09 19.26
CA ALA A 27 4.77 -9.85 18.39
C ALA A 27 4.60 -11.37 18.50
N ASN A 28 5.01 -12.03 17.41
CA ASN A 28 5.55 -13.39 17.32
C ASN A 28 4.58 -14.54 17.01
N GLY A 29 4.90 -15.32 15.97
CA GLY A 29 4.18 -16.55 15.62
C GLY A 29 4.36 -16.96 14.16
N ARG A 30 5.35 -17.82 13.93
CA ARG A 30 5.52 -18.62 12.71
C ARG A 30 4.25 -19.43 12.42
N VAL A 31 3.60 -19.22 11.27
CA VAL A 31 2.59 -20.15 10.74
C VAL A 31 2.77 -20.24 9.22
N GLU A 32 3.22 -21.41 8.78
CA GLU A 32 2.96 -21.89 7.43
C GLU A 32 1.53 -22.45 7.41
N GLN A 33 0.69 -22.01 6.47
CA GLN A 33 -0.18 -22.86 5.63
C GLN A 33 -1.32 -22.09 4.94
N SER A 34 -1.46 -22.43 3.65
CA SER A 34 -2.69 -22.61 2.87
C SER A 34 -3.66 -21.44 2.62
N ASN A 35 -3.74 -21.08 1.33
CA ASN A 35 -4.90 -20.65 0.55
C ASN A 35 -6.23 -20.49 1.31
N GLY A 36 -6.58 -19.24 1.59
CA GLY A 36 -7.91 -18.83 2.04
C GLY A 36 -8.04 -17.32 1.86
N THR A 37 -9.07 -16.90 1.11
CA THR A 37 -9.40 -15.52 0.71
C THR A 37 -9.03 -14.46 1.76
N THR A 38 -7.96 -13.73 1.48
CA THR A 38 -7.54 -12.57 2.28
C THR A 38 -8.27 -11.35 1.74
N ASP A 39 -9.36 -10.90 2.38
CA ASP A 39 -9.90 -9.55 2.15
C ASP A 39 -9.53 -8.59 3.30
N ASN A 40 -9.16 -9.10 4.48
CA ASN A 40 -8.88 -8.26 5.66
C ASN A 40 -7.39 -8.07 6.00
N GLU A 41 -6.46 -8.78 5.37
CA GLU A 41 -5.04 -8.58 5.68
C GLU A 41 -4.50 -7.27 5.09
N PRO A 42 -3.77 -6.46 5.89
CA PRO A 42 -3.23 -5.19 5.45
C PRO A 42 -2.21 -5.38 4.31
N ALA A 43 -2.23 -4.45 3.37
CA ALA A 43 -1.45 -4.52 2.13
C ALA A 43 0.06 -4.66 2.41
N ARG A 44 0.58 -3.93 3.40
CA ARG A 44 1.98 -4.04 3.82
C ARG A 44 2.41 -5.46 4.22
N LEU A 45 1.51 -6.22 4.89
CA LEU A 45 1.81 -7.58 5.33
C LEU A 45 1.78 -8.53 4.14
N ARG A 46 0.81 -8.38 3.24
CA ARG A 46 0.78 -9.17 2.00
C ARG A 46 2.01 -8.91 1.14
N LEU A 47 2.43 -7.65 1.04
CA LEU A 47 3.61 -7.28 0.27
C LEU A 47 4.87 -7.94 0.83
N HIS A 48 5.02 -7.93 2.15
CA HIS A 48 6.10 -8.63 2.82
C HIS A 48 6.02 -10.15 2.55
N LYS A 49 4.85 -10.78 2.70
CA LYS A 49 4.66 -12.22 2.41
C LYS A 49 5.06 -12.58 0.99
N ILE A 50 4.68 -11.77 0.00
CA ILE A 50 5.07 -12.00 -1.41
C ILE A 50 6.58 -11.93 -1.54
N CYS A 51 7.21 -10.86 -1.03
CA CYS A 51 8.67 -10.70 -1.11
C CYS A 51 9.42 -11.87 -0.42
N SER A 52 8.93 -12.32 0.74
CA SER A 52 9.50 -13.47 1.45
C SER A 52 9.32 -14.78 0.66
N ALA A 53 8.14 -15.01 0.08
CA ALA A 53 7.85 -16.22 -0.69
C ALA A 53 8.63 -16.28 -2.01
N THR A 54 8.92 -15.13 -2.62
CA THR A 54 9.72 -15.03 -3.86
C THR A 54 11.22 -14.90 -3.61
N HIS A 55 11.67 -14.92 -2.35
CA HIS A 55 13.06 -14.68 -1.94
C HIS A 55 13.62 -13.32 -2.43
N TRP A 56 12.75 -12.34 -2.62
CA TRP A 56 13.15 -10.97 -2.91
C TRP A 56 13.65 -10.26 -1.65
N LYS A 57 14.35 -9.13 -1.84
CA LYS A 57 14.72 -8.28 -0.71
C LYS A 57 13.45 -7.73 -0.03
N GLU A 58 13.56 -7.52 1.28
CA GLU A 58 12.47 -6.92 2.05
C GLU A 58 12.09 -5.54 1.48
N PRO A 59 10.77 -5.24 1.35
CA PRO A 59 10.33 -3.93 0.88
C PRO A 59 10.76 -2.84 1.86
N SER A 60 11.40 -1.78 1.35
CA SER A 60 11.77 -0.62 2.16
C SER A 60 10.69 0.45 2.08
N TYR A 61 10.47 1.14 3.20
CA TYR A 61 9.49 2.21 3.31
C TYR A 61 10.19 3.48 3.77
N ASP A 62 10.08 4.53 2.95
CA ASP A 62 10.55 5.87 3.28
C ASP A 62 9.34 6.80 3.49
N PHE A 63 9.47 7.76 4.39
CA PHE A 63 8.37 8.67 4.75
C PHE A 63 8.81 10.12 4.66
N GLU A 64 8.06 10.89 3.90
CA GLU A 64 8.23 12.33 3.79
C GLU A 64 7.12 13.04 4.56
N GLU A 65 7.49 14.05 5.34
CA GLU A 65 6.56 14.85 6.14
C GLU A 65 6.40 16.22 5.48
N GLN A 66 5.17 16.61 5.16
CA GLN A 66 4.84 17.91 4.59
C GLN A 66 3.89 18.70 5.48
N GLY A 67 4.05 20.03 5.44
CA GLY A 67 3.15 20.97 6.09
C GLY A 67 3.50 21.29 7.54
N PRO A 68 2.79 22.26 8.14
CA PRO A 68 3.01 22.67 9.52
C PRO A 68 2.55 21.57 10.50
N SER A 69 3.07 21.59 11.72
CA SER A 69 2.86 20.54 12.75
C SER A 69 1.40 20.13 12.95
N HIS A 70 0.44 21.06 12.84
CA HIS A 70 -0.99 20.86 13.05
C HIS A 70 -1.76 20.41 11.78
N LEU A 71 -1.14 20.45 10.60
CA LEU A 71 -1.71 19.99 9.34
C LEU A 71 -0.77 19.03 8.61
N LYS A 72 0.11 18.37 9.37
CA LYS A 72 1.15 17.52 8.83
C LYS A 72 0.54 16.39 8.00
N LEU A 73 1.07 16.23 6.80
CA LEU A 73 0.78 15.15 5.88
C LEU A 73 2.01 14.27 5.74
N PHE A 74 1.76 13.00 5.49
CA PHE A 74 2.76 11.96 5.34
C PHE A 74 2.61 11.33 3.97
N THR A 75 3.68 11.33 3.22
CA THR A 75 3.80 10.57 1.98
C THR A 75 4.73 9.40 2.26
N CYS A 76 4.38 8.21 1.78
CA CYS A 76 5.21 7.03 1.91
C CYS A 76 5.67 6.55 0.54
N LYS A 77 6.96 6.29 0.39
CA LYS A 77 7.52 5.60 -0.76
C LYS A 77 7.88 4.18 -0.36
N VAL A 78 7.27 3.19 -1.02
CA VAL A 78 7.69 1.79 -0.91
C VAL A 78 8.61 1.44 -2.07
N THR A 79 9.70 0.73 -1.79
CA THR A 79 10.65 0.25 -2.79
C THR A 79 10.79 -1.27 -2.68
N ILE A 80 10.63 -1.96 -3.81
CA ILE A 80 10.71 -3.43 -3.90
C ILE A 80 11.77 -3.79 -4.93
N HIS A 81 12.63 -4.73 -4.58
CA HIS A 81 13.61 -5.28 -5.52
C HIS A 81 13.05 -6.58 -6.07
N VAL A 82 12.50 -6.50 -7.28
CA VAL A 82 11.96 -7.63 -8.01
C VAL A 82 13.12 -8.33 -8.73
N ASP A 83 13.58 -9.43 -8.14
CA ASP A 83 14.65 -10.24 -8.72
C ASP A 83 14.04 -11.34 -9.58
N THR A 84 14.11 -11.17 -10.91
CA THR A 84 13.63 -12.13 -11.90
C THR A 84 14.81 -12.55 -12.80
N PHE A 85 14.79 -12.21 -14.09
CA PHE A 85 15.96 -12.34 -14.96
C PHE A 85 16.92 -11.15 -14.83
N THR A 86 16.38 -9.99 -14.45
CA THR A 86 17.12 -8.78 -14.13
C THR A 86 16.55 -8.17 -12.86
N THR A 87 17.41 -7.67 -11.97
CA THR A 87 16.96 -6.95 -10.77
C THR A 87 16.25 -5.67 -11.20
N THR A 88 14.93 -5.62 -11.01
CA THR A 88 14.09 -4.46 -11.30
C THR A 88 13.67 -3.82 -9.99
N ILE A 89 13.77 -2.49 -9.89
CA ILE A 89 13.35 -1.75 -8.71
C ILE A 89 11.95 -1.17 -8.99
N VAL A 90 10.98 -1.56 -8.17
CA VAL A 90 9.62 -1.02 -8.21
C VAL A 90 9.47 -0.04 -7.08
N GLU A 91 9.19 1.21 -7.41
CA GLU A 91 8.90 2.28 -6.45
C GLU A 91 7.44 2.69 -6.58
N CYS A 92 6.73 2.74 -5.45
CA CYS A 92 5.35 3.23 -5.40
C CYS A 92 5.23 4.28 -4.30
N ILE A 93 4.65 5.42 -4.63
CA ILE A 93 4.50 6.56 -3.72
C ILE A 93 3.02 6.71 -3.38
N SER A 94 2.71 6.84 -2.09
CA SER A 94 1.35 7.09 -1.64
C SER A 94 0.90 8.52 -1.91
N GLU A 95 -0.40 8.72 -1.90
CA GLU A 95 -0.93 10.08 -1.74
C GLU A 95 -0.59 10.64 -0.34
N PRO A 96 -0.51 11.98 -0.18
CA PRO A 96 -0.32 12.61 1.12
C PRO A 96 -1.47 12.26 2.08
N ASN A 97 -1.14 11.64 3.20
CA ASN A 97 -2.10 11.13 4.17
C ASN A 97 -1.92 11.77 5.54
N ARG A 98 -2.99 11.82 6.34
CA ARG A 98 -2.97 12.38 7.71
C ARG A 98 -2.19 11.51 8.71
N SER A 99 -1.83 10.28 8.35
CA SER A 99 -1.04 9.38 9.21
C SER A 99 -0.02 8.58 8.40
N LYS A 100 1.13 8.28 9.00
CA LYS A 100 2.17 7.41 8.41
C LYS A 100 1.62 6.02 8.07
N LYS A 101 0.75 5.46 8.93
CA LYS A 101 0.15 4.15 8.71
C LYS A 101 -0.73 4.11 7.44
N ALA A 102 -1.56 5.13 7.24
CA ALA A 102 -2.40 5.22 6.04
C ALA A 102 -1.57 5.44 4.78
N ALA A 103 -0.55 6.31 4.85
CA ALA A 103 0.41 6.50 3.76
C ALA A 103 1.10 5.18 3.37
N GLN A 104 1.62 4.46 4.38
CA GLN A 104 2.29 3.18 4.17
C GLN A 104 1.38 2.15 3.52
N GLU A 105 0.15 2.04 3.99
CA GLU A 105 -0.81 1.09 3.44
C GLU A 105 -1.16 1.42 2.00
N HIS A 106 -1.38 2.70 1.70
CA HIS A 106 -1.68 3.15 0.35
C HIS A 106 -0.51 2.89 -0.62
N ALA A 107 0.74 3.16 -0.19
CA ALA A 107 1.93 2.83 -0.97
C ALA A 107 2.03 1.32 -1.23
N ALA A 108 1.81 0.50 -0.20
CA ALA A 108 1.82 -0.96 -0.32
C ALA A 108 0.71 -1.49 -1.23
N GLN A 109 -0.49 -0.90 -1.19
CA GLN A 109 -1.60 -1.25 -2.09
C GLN A 109 -1.22 -0.99 -3.55
N GLY A 110 -0.63 0.17 -3.84
CA GLY A 110 -0.14 0.49 -5.18
C GLY A 110 0.90 -0.53 -5.67
N ALA A 111 1.83 -0.91 -4.80
CA ALA A 111 2.86 -1.87 -5.14
C ALA A 111 2.29 -3.29 -5.35
N LEU A 112 1.34 -3.73 -4.52
CA LEU A 112 0.63 -5.00 -4.72
C LEU A 112 -0.13 -5.03 -6.05
N TRP A 113 -0.82 -3.94 -6.37
CA TRP A 113 -1.56 -3.81 -7.62
C TRP A 113 -0.62 -3.92 -8.82
N TYR A 114 0.54 -3.26 -8.75
CA TYR A 114 1.60 -3.39 -9.74
C TYR A 114 2.07 -4.85 -9.85
N LEU A 115 2.47 -5.49 -8.75
CA LEU A 115 2.95 -6.88 -8.77
C LEU A 115 1.91 -7.86 -9.34
N LYS A 116 0.62 -7.64 -9.07
CA LYS A 116 -0.47 -8.46 -9.61
C LYS A 116 -0.58 -8.33 -11.13
N ILE A 117 -0.48 -7.12 -11.67
CA ILE A 117 -0.53 -6.89 -13.13
C ILE A 117 0.69 -7.48 -13.82
N PHE A 118 1.86 -7.41 -13.18
CA PHE A 118 3.10 -7.98 -13.70
C PHE A 118 3.19 -9.51 -13.54
N GLY A 119 2.15 -10.16 -12.99
CA GLY A 119 2.07 -11.62 -12.87
C GLY A 119 2.87 -12.20 -11.69
N HIS A 120 3.24 -11.38 -10.70
CA HIS A 120 4.04 -11.78 -9.55
C HIS A 120 3.24 -12.04 -8.27
N ALA A 121 1.91 -11.85 -8.28
CA ALA A 121 1.03 -12.11 -7.15
C ALA A 121 -0.30 -12.74 -7.63
N ASN A 122 -0.59 -13.97 -7.20
CA ASN A 122 -1.88 -14.64 -7.38
C ASN A 122 -2.46 -15.04 -6.02
#